data_AF-A0A6B3LEW3-F1
#
_entry.id   AF-A0A6B3LEW3-F1
#
_cell.length_a   1.000
_cell.length_b   1.000
_cell.length_c   1.000
_cell.angle_alpha   90.00
_cell.angle_beta   90.00
_cell.angle_gamma   90.00
#
_symmetry.space_group_name_H-M   'P 1'
#
loop_
_entity.id
_entity.type
_entity.pdbx_description
1 polymer ?
#
loop_
_entity_poly.entity_id
_entity_poly.type
_entity_poly.pdbx_seq_one_letter_code
_entity_poly.pdbx_strand_id
1 'polypeptide(L)'
;MKNAPFLTSILALAACIPTFANEEEANQNDWIGEISTPNETVQVGAVPSITWNVTYPLTIDDLIVITGTNITTKQQVVMEVRLIGAGWGLKENFHYVDSHMDLGSGWTQIFFGDHHMVNASEVIYSEPLPAGTSIDFGGRGGKDKPGPNPNQWSDWFKSNKIKGPNVVTLLNGDPAPQYDPAFDIQTAVEDYLTPYVNTTTETITLGPFQVIYLFDFNTFGTKWYDLQDTGIIVTFSVITT
;
A
#
# COMPACT_ATOMS: atom_id res chain seq x y z
N MET A 1 -65.13 27.66 -51.67
CA MET A 1 -63.75 28.19 -51.67
C MET A 1 -63.45 28.75 -50.29
N LYS A 2 -62.33 28.29 -49.70
CA LYS A 2 -61.64 28.82 -48.50
C LYS A 2 -62.34 28.65 -47.14
N ASN A 3 -62.22 27.44 -46.59
CA ASN A 3 -61.99 27.25 -45.16
C ASN A 3 -60.46 27.20 -44.94
N ALA A 4 -59.94 27.97 -43.98
CA ALA A 4 -58.64 27.68 -43.36
C ALA A 4 -58.60 28.24 -41.93
N PRO A 5 -58.00 27.52 -40.96
CA PRO A 5 -58.42 27.54 -39.56
C PRO A 5 -57.41 28.23 -38.62
N PHE A 6 -57.94 28.50 -37.42
CA PHE A 6 -57.25 28.87 -36.18
C PHE A 6 -55.91 28.14 -35.97
N LEU A 7 -54.86 28.92 -35.69
CA LEU A 7 -53.56 28.43 -35.26
C LEU A 7 -53.60 28.18 -33.75
N THR A 8 -53.57 26.92 -33.34
CA THR A 8 -53.48 26.53 -31.91
C THR A 8 -52.00 26.34 -31.56
N SER A 9 -51.45 27.24 -30.76
CA SER A 9 -50.09 27.10 -30.21
C SER A 9 -50.08 26.05 -29.09
N ILE A 10 -49.35 24.96 -29.29
CA ILE A 10 -49.03 23.97 -28.25
C ILE A 10 -47.72 24.41 -27.60
N LEU A 11 -47.78 24.84 -26.34
CA LEU A 11 -46.59 24.94 -25.48
C LEU A 11 -46.17 23.51 -25.11
N ALA A 12 -45.00 23.08 -25.58
CA ALA A 12 -44.33 21.90 -25.06
C ALA A 12 -43.67 22.24 -23.72
N LEU A 13 -44.25 21.78 -22.63
CA LEU A 13 -43.64 21.84 -21.30
C LEU A 13 -42.61 20.70 -21.22
N ALA A 14 -41.35 21.00 -21.54
CA ALA A 14 -40.25 20.07 -21.35
C ALA A 14 -39.99 19.91 -19.85
N ALA A 15 -40.36 18.76 -19.29
CA ALA A 15 -40.03 18.39 -17.92
C ALA A 15 -38.51 18.13 -17.83
N CYS A 16 -37.78 19.06 -17.20
CA CYS A 16 -36.43 18.80 -16.73
C CYS A 16 -36.52 17.81 -15.57
N ILE A 17 -36.40 16.51 -15.86
CA ILE A 17 -36.19 15.49 -14.84
C ILE A 17 -34.73 15.64 -14.39
N PRO A 18 -34.43 16.00 -13.13
CA PRO A 18 -33.07 15.95 -12.64
C PRO A 18 -32.60 14.50 -12.71
N THR A 19 -31.55 14.26 -13.49
CA THR A 19 -30.84 12.98 -13.49
C THR A 19 -30.14 12.88 -12.14
N PHE A 20 -30.64 12.02 -11.25
CA PHE A 20 -29.86 11.62 -10.09
C PHE A 20 -28.68 10.81 -10.62
N ALA A 21 -27.47 11.34 -10.43
CA ALA A 21 -26.24 10.58 -10.65
C ALA A 21 -26.17 9.51 -9.56
N ASN A 22 -26.61 8.29 -9.87
CA ASN A 22 -26.16 7.11 -9.13
C ASN A 22 -24.80 6.72 -9.71
N GLU A 23 -23.76 7.46 -9.37
CA GLU A 23 -22.42 6.87 -9.30
C GLU A 23 -22.32 6.26 -7.90
N GLU A 24 -22.88 5.06 -7.73
CA GLU A 24 -22.26 4.13 -6.81
C GLU A 24 -20.96 3.73 -7.51
N GLU A 25 -19.85 4.41 -7.19
CA GLU A 25 -18.56 3.74 -7.26
C GLU A 25 -18.74 2.50 -6.40
N ALA A 26 -18.93 1.35 -7.05
CA ALA A 26 -19.06 0.08 -6.37
C ALA A 26 -17.86 -0.01 -5.43
N ASN A 27 -18.14 -0.08 -4.14
CA ASN A 27 -17.11 -0.22 -3.14
C ASN A 27 -16.27 -1.45 -3.53
N GLN A 28 -15.04 -1.23 -3.99
CA GLN A 28 -14.16 -2.27 -4.52
C GLN A 28 -13.84 -3.36 -3.50
N ASN A 29 -14.31 -3.24 -2.27
CA ASN A 29 -13.98 -4.14 -1.16
C ASN A 29 -15.23 -4.66 -0.45
N ASP A 30 -16.44 -4.35 -0.97
CA ASP A 30 -17.73 -4.69 -0.38
C ASP A 30 -17.82 -4.41 1.14
N TRP A 31 -17.03 -3.45 1.64
CA TRP A 31 -17.08 -3.10 3.06
C TRP A 31 -18.43 -2.45 3.37
N ILE A 32 -19.01 -2.86 4.49
CA ILE A 32 -20.27 -2.31 4.98
C ILE A 32 -19.94 -1.47 6.20
N GLY A 33 -20.32 -0.20 6.17
CA GLY A 33 -20.02 0.74 7.25
C GLY A 33 -21.28 1.29 7.90
N GLU A 34 -21.29 1.43 9.22
CA GLU A 34 -22.26 2.22 9.95
C GLU A 34 -21.56 3.39 10.63
N ILE A 35 -21.95 4.61 10.27
CA ILE A 35 -21.56 5.82 10.99
C ILE A 35 -22.66 6.14 11.99
N SER A 36 -22.31 6.20 13.27
CA SER A 36 -23.22 6.53 14.35
C SER A 36 -22.67 7.67 15.21
N THR A 37 -23.55 8.43 15.83
CA THR A 37 -23.20 9.41 16.86
C THR A 37 -24.16 9.25 18.03
N PRO A 38 -23.70 9.30 19.29
CA PRO A 38 -24.57 9.15 20.43
C PRO A 38 -25.53 10.35 20.62
N ASN A 39 -25.23 11.51 20.02
CA ASN A 39 -26.05 12.71 20.13
C ASN A 39 -26.32 13.32 18.75
N GLU A 40 -27.59 13.57 18.42
CA GLU A 40 -27.98 14.26 17.18
C GLU A 40 -27.63 15.77 17.20
N THR A 41 -27.36 16.33 18.39
CA THR A 41 -26.98 17.72 18.57
C THR A 41 -25.79 17.84 19.51
N VAL A 42 -24.90 18.80 19.24
CA VAL A 42 -23.76 19.13 20.10
C VAL A 42 -23.97 20.46 20.81
N GLN A 43 -23.63 20.49 22.09
CA GLN A 43 -23.58 21.73 22.86
C GLN A 43 -22.36 22.55 22.44
N VAL A 44 -22.49 23.89 22.47
CA VAL A 44 -21.36 24.78 22.22
C VAL A 44 -20.25 24.48 23.23
N GLY A 45 -19.06 24.16 22.73
CA GLY A 45 -17.89 23.78 23.54
C GLY A 45 -17.76 22.28 23.83
N ALA A 46 -18.71 21.44 23.40
CA ALA A 46 -18.56 19.98 23.44
C ALA A 46 -17.87 19.46 22.17
N VAL A 47 -17.04 18.42 22.33
CA VAL A 47 -16.44 17.70 21.20
C VAL A 47 -17.37 16.52 20.85
N PRO A 48 -17.97 16.48 19.64
CA PRO A 48 -18.75 15.33 19.21
C PRO A 48 -17.88 14.08 19.14
N SER A 49 -18.47 12.94 19.53
CA SER A 49 -17.92 11.63 19.17
C SER A 49 -18.72 11.11 17.98
N ILE A 50 -17.99 10.63 16.97
CA ILE A 50 -18.54 9.90 15.82
C ILE A 50 -17.87 8.54 15.85
N THR A 51 -18.66 7.48 15.77
CA THR A 51 -18.18 6.11 15.66
C THR A 51 -18.45 5.62 14.26
N TRP A 52 -17.42 5.11 13.61
CA TRP A 52 -17.55 4.44 12.32
C TRP A 52 -17.18 2.97 12.49
N ASN A 53 -18.16 2.09 12.33
CA ASN A 53 -17.97 0.65 12.36
C ASN A 53 -17.89 0.16 10.92
N VAL A 54 -16.78 -0.47 10.53
CA VAL A 54 -16.60 -1.01 9.18
C VAL A 54 -16.41 -2.51 9.26
N THR A 55 -17.20 -3.26 8.49
CA THR A 55 -17.08 -4.70 8.32
C THR A 55 -16.58 -4.99 6.92
N TYR A 56 -15.46 -5.71 6.83
CA TYR A 56 -14.95 -6.25 5.57
C TYR A 56 -15.41 -7.71 5.46
N PRO A 57 -16.21 -8.08 4.44
CA PRO A 57 -16.72 -9.45 4.29
C PRO A 57 -15.62 -10.43 3.84
N LEU A 58 -14.55 -9.91 3.24
CA LEU A 58 -13.37 -10.66 2.82
C LEU A 58 -12.21 -10.38 3.78
N THR A 59 -11.27 -11.32 3.81
CA THR A 59 -9.95 -11.20 4.45
C THR A 59 -8.85 -11.20 3.41
N ILE A 60 -7.64 -10.74 3.77
CA ILE A 60 -6.47 -10.84 2.87
C ILE A 60 -6.21 -12.28 2.41
N ASP A 61 -6.48 -13.27 3.26
CA ASP A 61 -6.33 -14.70 2.95
C ASP A 61 -7.33 -15.20 1.90
N ASP A 62 -8.44 -14.47 1.68
CA ASP A 62 -9.37 -14.74 0.58
C ASP A 62 -8.85 -14.20 -0.76
N LEU A 63 -7.99 -13.17 -0.72
CA LEU A 63 -7.46 -12.49 -1.90
C LEU A 63 -6.15 -13.12 -2.40
N ILE A 64 -5.28 -13.55 -1.48
CA ILE A 64 -3.93 -14.02 -1.79
C ILE A 64 -3.54 -15.25 -0.98
N VAL A 65 -2.44 -15.89 -1.38
CA VAL A 65 -1.70 -16.87 -0.58
C VAL A 65 -0.24 -16.45 -0.51
N ILE A 66 0.36 -16.54 0.67
CA ILE A 66 1.78 -16.29 0.89
C ILE A 66 2.50 -17.63 1.05
N THR A 67 3.53 -17.88 0.23
CA THR A 67 4.41 -19.05 0.34
C THR A 67 5.85 -18.59 0.51
N GLY A 68 6.37 -18.66 1.74
CA GLY A 68 7.63 -17.98 2.08
C GLY A 68 7.42 -16.46 2.04
N THR A 69 8.09 -15.77 1.13
CA THR A 69 7.89 -14.33 0.88
C THR A 69 7.27 -14.04 -0.49
N ASN A 70 6.92 -15.07 -1.25
CA ASN A 70 6.19 -14.91 -2.51
C ASN A 70 4.68 -14.80 -2.24
N ILE A 71 4.01 -13.87 -2.93
CA ILE A 71 2.54 -13.76 -2.94
C ILE A 71 2.01 -14.37 -4.23
N THR A 72 0.90 -15.09 -4.16
CA THR A 72 0.11 -15.48 -5.33
C THR A 72 -1.34 -15.05 -5.15
N THR A 73 -1.93 -14.38 -6.13
CA THR A 73 -3.34 -13.95 -6.11
C THR A 73 -4.28 -15.16 -6.25
N LYS A 74 -5.33 -15.26 -5.44
CA LYS A 74 -6.35 -16.33 -5.50
C LYS A 74 -7.52 -16.01 -6.42
N GLN A 75 -7.74 -14.73 -6.69
CA GLN A 75 -8.80 -14.22 -7.55
C GLN A 75 -8.30 -12.98 -8.31
N GLN A 76 -9.13 -12.45 -9.21
CA GLN A 76 -8.81 -11.19 -9.87
C GLN A 76 -8.90 -10.05 -8.88
N VAL A 77 -7.85 -9.23 -8.79
CA VAL A 77 -7.71 -8.13 -7.83
C VAL A 77 -7.13 -6.91 -8.53
N VAL A 78 -7.38 -5.71 -8.02
CA VAL A 78 -6.51 -4.55 -8.28
C VAL A 78 -5.39 -4.58 -7.25
N MET A 79 -4.15 -4.42 -7.71
CA MET A 79 -2.99 -4.30 -6.84
C MET A 79 -2.43 -2.88 -6.95
N GLU A 80 -2.34 -2.19 -5.81
CA GLU A 80 -1.61 -0.94 -5.68
C GLU A 80 -0.30 -1.17 -4.92
N VAL A 81 0.78 -0.55 -5.41
CA VAL A 81 2.09 -0.57 -4.75
C VAL A 81 2.47 0.85 -4.34
N ARG A 82 2.90 1.00 -3.09
CA ARG A 82 3.48 2.22 -2.54
C ARG A 82 4.85 1.90 -1.98
N LEU A 83 5.85 2.73 -2.27
CA LEU A 83 7.10 2.69 -1.54
C LEU A 83 6.96 3.60 -0.31
N ILE A 84 7.16 3.04 0.88
CA ILE A 84 6.99 3.81 2.12
C ILE A 84 8.31 4.35 2.66
N GLY A 85 9.45 3.75 2.31
CA GLY A 85 10.76 4.28 2.68
C GLY A 85 11.95 3.54 2.11
N ALA A 86 13.11 4.16 2.25
CA ALA A 86 14.40 3.66 1.77
C ALA A 86 15.54 4.09 2.72
N GLY A 87 15.67 3.42 3.87
CA GLY A 87 16.62 3.77 4.94
C GLY A 87 18.09 3.38 4.69
N TRP A 88 18.44 2.92 3.49
CA TRP A 88 19.80 2.47 3.18
C TRP A 88 20.81 3.62 3.29
N GLY A 89 21.71 3.57 4.28
CA GLY A 89 22.74 4.59 4.48
C GLY A 89 23.01 4.89 5.95
N LEU A 90 23.39 6.13 6.26
CA LEU A 90 23.67 6.58 7.63
C LEU A 90 22.92 7.88 7.93
N LYS A 91 21.93 7.86 8.83
CA LYS A 91 21.16 9.00 9.42
C LYS A 91 20.66 10.10 8.46
N GLU A 92 21.57 10.82 7.81
CA GLU A 92 21.27 11.94 6.89
C GLU A 92 21.89 11.71 5.49
N ASN A 93 22.79 10.74 5.36
CA ASN A 93 23.44 10.36 4.11
C ASN A 93 22.82 9.05 3.61
N PHE A 94 21.62 9.17 3.06
CA PHE A 94 20.96 8.06 2.41
C PHE A 94 21.60 7.78 1.05
N HIS A 95 21.79 6.51 0.77
CA HIS A 95 22.29 6.01 -0.48
C HIS A 95 21.12 5.61 -1.37
N TYR A 96 21.34 5.59 -2.68
CA TYR A 96 20.29 5.19 -3.61
C TYR A 96 19.96 3.71 -3.44
N VAL A 97 18.68 3.40 -3.52
CA VAL A 97 18.14 2.05 -3.64
C VAL A 97 17.51 1.88 -5.02
N ASP A 98 17.61 0.66 -5.53
CA ASP A 98 17.08 0.25 -6.83
C ASP A 98 16.08 -0.88 -6.57
N SER A 99 14.78 -0.57 -6.60
CA SER A 99 13.69 -1.50 -6.25
C SER A 99 12.90 -1.91 -7.49
N HIS A 100 12.63 -3.20 -7.60
CA HIS A 100 11.95 -3.80 -8.74
C HIS A 100 10.83 -4.72 -8.29
N MET A 101 9.88 -4.94 -9.19
CA MET A 101 8.77 -5.87 -9.06
C MET A 101 8.75 -6.86 -10.22
N ASP A 102 8.38 -8.12 -9.98
CA ASP A 102 8.15 -9.14 -11.01
C ASP A 102 6.75 -9.74 -10.82
N LEU A 103 5.97 -9.74 -11.90
CA LEU A 103 4.61 -10.27 -11.96
C LEU A 103 4.50 -11.53 -12.84
N GLY A 104 5.63 -12.21 -13.06
CA GLY A 104 5.75 -13.41 -13.90
C GLY A 104 6.30 -13.13 -15.31
N SER A 105 6.52 -11.87 -15.67
CA SER A 105 7.09 -11.45 -16.96
C SER A 105 8.52 -10.92 -16.86
N GLY A 106 9.10 -10.90 -15.67
CA GLY A 106 10.43 -10.35 -15.38
C GLY A 106 10.38 -9.06 -14.57
N TRP A 107 11.58 -8.65 -14.13
CA TRP A 107 11.78 -7.53 -13.22
C TRP A 107 11.58 -6.17 -13.92
N THR A 108 10.72 -5.34 -13.33
CA THR A 108 10.47 -3.95 -13.72
C THR A 108 10.83 -3.03 -12.57
N GLN A 109 11.61 -1.99 -12.84
CA GLN A 109 11.99 -1.00 -11.83
C GLN A 109 10.75 -0.20 -11.40
N ILE A 110 10.49 -0.16 -10.10
CA ILE A 110 9.39 0.60 -9.48
C ILE A 110 9.92 1.82 -8.73
N PHE A 111 11.20 1.82 -8.34
CA PHE A 111 11.83 2.97 -7.70
C PHE A 111 13.34 2.99 -7.91
N PHE A 112 13.87 4.20 -8.05
CA PHE A 112 15.31 4.47 -8.10
C PHE A 112 15.60 5.84 -7.47
N GLY A 113 16.05 5.83 -6.22
CA GLY A 113 16.17 7.05 -5.43
C GLY A 113 16.71 6.79 -4.04
N ASP A 114 16.82 7.83 -3.23
CA ASP A 114 17.11 7.74 -1.80
C ASP A 114 15.85 8.02 -0.96
N HIS A 115 15.98 7.94 0.37
CA HIS A 115 14.90 8.21 1.32
C HIS A 115 14.13 9.51 1.03
N HIS A 116 14.82 10.60 0.68
CA HIS A 116 14.19 11.91 0.50
C HIS A 116 13.32 11.99 -0.76
N MET A 117 13.49 11.05 -1.68
CA MET A 117 12.70 10.95 -2.91
C MET A 117 11.44 10.11 -2.72
N VAL A 118 11.26 9.48 -1.55
CA VAL A 118 10.09 8.66 -1.27
C VAL A 118 8.90 9.53 -0.90
N ASN A 119 7.80 9.37 -1.64
CA ASN A 119 6.50 9.87 -1.25
C ASN A 119 5.62 8.70 -0.82
N ALA A 120 5.52 8.45 0.49
CA ALA A 120 4.79 7.30 1.03
C ALA A 120 3.29 7.27 0.70
N SER A 121 2.71 8.40 0.25
CA SER A 121 1.31 8.46 -0.19
C SER A 121 1.12 8.13 -1.67
N GLU A 122 2.19 8.14 -2.47
CA GLU A 122 2.13 7.94 -3.92
C GLU A 122 1.99 6.47 -4.29
N VAL A 123 1.00 6.17 -5.12
CA VAL A 123 0.84 4.86 -5.77
C VAL A 123 1.75 4.83 -6.99
N ILE A 124 2.87 4.10 -6.88
CA ILE A 124 3.89 3.98 -7.92
C ILE A 124 3.56 2.89 -8.96
N TYR A 125 2.58 2.04 -8.66
CA TYR A 125 2.03 1.05 -9.57
C TYR A 125 0.59 0.72 -9.19
N SER A 126 -0.31 0.65 -10.17
CA SER A 126 -1.70 0.18 -9.98
C SER A 126 -2.22 -0.49 -11.23
N GLU A 127 -2.53 -1.79 -11.15
CA GLU A 127 -3.10 -2.56 -12.28
C GLU A 127 -4.00 -3.70 -11.77
N PRO A 128 -5.00 -4.11 -12.55
CA PRO A 128 -5.73 -5.36 -12.32
C PRO A 128 -4.84 -6.57 -12.63
N LEU A 129 -4.80 -7.52 -11.70
CA LEU A 129 -4.07 -8.78 -11.82
C LEU A 129 -5.05 -9.95 -11.90
N PRO A 130 -4.86 -10.90 -12.84
CA PRO A 130 -5.65 -12.12 -12.89
C PRO A 130 -5.32 -13.04 -11.71
N ALA A 131 -6.25 -13.95 -11.40
CA ALA A 131 -5.98 -15.04 -10.45
C ALA A 131 -4.76 -15.86 -10.89
N GLY A 132 -3.96 -16.31 -9.92
CA GLY A 132 -2.74 -17.07 -10.15
C GLY A 132 -1.50 -16.22 -10.47
N THR A 133 -1.59 -14.89 -10.53
CA THR A 133 -0.40 -14.04 -10.66
C THR A 133 0.50 -14.19 -9.44
N SER A 134 1.78 -14.48 -9.69
CA SER A 134 2.83 -14.49 -8.67
C SER A 134 3.44 -13.09 -8.59
N ILE A 135 3.59 -12.57 -7.39
CA ILE A 135 4.07 -11.21 -7.10
C ILE A 135 5.36 -11.32 -6.31
N ASP A 136 6.41 -10.72 -6.84
CA ASP A 136 7.72 -10.65 -6.22
C ASP A 136 8.28 -9.24 -6.22
N PHE A 137 9.07 -8.94 -5.17
CA PHE A 137 9.85 -7.73 -5.06
C PHE A 137 11.32 -8.04 -4.89
N GLY A 138 12.16 -7.14 -5.36
CA GLY A 138 13.60 -7.27 -5.33
C GLY A 138 14.27 -5.91 -5.23
N GLY A 139 15.47 -5.89 -4.69
CA GLY A 139 16.19 -4.64 -4.51
C GLY A 139 17.67 -4.79 -4.21
N ARG A 140 18.35 -3.65 -4.25
CA ARG A 140 19.75 -3.46 -3.84
C ARG A 140 20.00 -1.99 -3.48
N GLY A 141 21.03 -1.74 -2.69
CA GLY A 141 21.48 -0.40 -2.29
C GLY A 141 22.89 -0.07 -2.79
N GLY A 142 23.15 1.20 -3.14
CA GLY A 142 24.47 1.68 -3.52
C GLY A 142 25.42 1.76 -2.32
N LYS A 143 26.62 1.19 -2.36
CA LYS A 143 27.44 0.99 -1.15
C LYS A 143 28.43 2.12 -0.83
N ASP A 144 28.97 2.76 -1.85
CA ASP A 144 30.22 3.52 -1.74
C ASP A 144 30.03 5.03 -1.64
N LYS A 145 28.87 5.56 -2.08
CA LYS A 145 28.55 6.98 -1.97
C LYS A 145 27.03 7.22 -2.13
N PRO A 146 26.51 8.34 -1.59
CA PRO A 146 25.18 8.80 -1.89
C PRO A 146 25.06 9.25 -3.36
N GLY A 147 23.82 9.41 -3.82
CA GLY A 147 23.51 9.84 -5.18
C GLY A 147 23.33 8.69 -6.20
N PRO A 148 22.91 9.01 -7.42
CA PRO A 148 22.39 8.03 -8.40
C PRO A 148 23.45 7.15 -9.06
N ASN A 149 24.75 7.37 -8.79
CA ASN A 149 25.84 6.73 -9.53
C ASN A 149 26.86 6.04 -8.62
N PRO A 150 26.45 5.13 -7.71
CA PRO A 150 27.39 4.39 -6.89
C PRO A 150 28.34 3.55 -7.77
N ASN A 151 29.59 3.39 -7.36
CA ASN A 151 30.52 2.49 -8.05
C ASN A 151 30.30 1.03 -7.66
N GLN A 152 29.61 0.78 -6.54
CA GLN A 152 29.29 -0.56 -6.06
C GLN A 152 27.85 -0.65 -5.57
N TRP A 153 27.23 -1.78 -5.85
CA TRP A 153 25.91 -2.13 -5.32
C TRP A 153 26.03 -3.26 -4.29
N SER A 154 25.08 -3.36 -3.39
CA SER A 154 24.84 -4.57 -2.59
C SER A 154 24.50 -5.75 -3.49
N ASP A 155 24.43 -6.93 -2.88
CA ASP A 155 23.78 -8.07 -3.52
C ASP A 155 22.33 -7.71 -3.88
N TRP A 156 21.81 -8.44 -4.88
CA TRP A 156 20.43 -8.32 -5.32
C TRP A 156 19.55 -9.29 -4.54
N PHE A 157 18.74 -8.75 -3.63
CA PHE A 157 17.83 -9.50 -2.76
C PHE A 157 16.44 -9.60 -3.38
N LYS A 158 15.73 -10.71 -3.17
CA LYS A 158 14.44 -11.02 -3.82
C LYS A 158 13.53 -11.85 -2.92
N SER A 159 12.22 -11.64 -2.99
CA SER A 159 11.20 -12.44 -2.30
C SER A 159 11.04 -13.87 -2.84
N ASN A 160 11.29 -14.14 -4.11
CA ASN A 160 11.12 -15.51 -4.65
C ASN A 160 12.23 -16.50 -4.32
N LYS A 161 13.20 -16.15 -3.48
CA LYS A 161 14.24 -17.09 -3.06
C LYS A 161 14.03 -17.55 -1.62
N ILE A 162 13.97 -18.87 -1.47
CA ILE A 162 13.98 -19.65 -0.21
C ILE A 162 15.22 -19.38 0.68
N LYS A 163 16.11 -18.45 0.31
CA LYS A 163 17.37 -18.19 1.02
C LYS A 163 17.56 -16.71 1.32
N GLY A 164 17.27 -16.35 2.57
CA GLY A 164 17.77 -15.14 3.20
C GLY A 164 16.68 -14.45 4.00
N PRO A 165 16.93 -14.10 5.27
CA PRO A 165 15.99 -13.30 6.05
C PRO A 165 15.92 -11.84 5.56
N ASN A 166 16.81 -11.43 4.65
CA ASN A 166 16.95 -10.10 4.06
C ASN A 166 15.72 -9.53 3.34
N VAL A 167 14.73 -10.36 3.01
CA VAL A 167 13.43 -9.89 2.54
C VAL A 167 12.40 -10.62 3.37
N VAL A 168 11.50 -9.87 4.00
CA VAL A 168 10.35 -10.42 4.72
C VAL A 168 9.07 -9.86 4.16
N THR A 169 8.00 -10.65 4.28
CA THR A 169 6.64 -10.29 3.91
C THR A 169 5.80 -10.46 5.15
N LEU A 170 5.20 -9.37 5.62
CA LEU A 170 4.46 -9.34 6.90
C LEU A 170 3.01 -8.92 6.67
N LEU A 171 2.12 -9.52 7.43
CA LEU A 171 0.70 -9.22 7.53
C LEU A 171 0.40 -8.40 8.79
N ASN A 172 -0.82 -7.87 8.85
CA ASN A 172 -1.32 -7.23 10.07
C ASN A 172 -1.26 -8.21 11.26
N GLY A 173 -0.63 -7.78 12.35
CA GLY A 173 -0.47 -8.59 13.56
C GLY A 173 0.79 -9.47 13.60
N ASP A 174 1.55 -9.57 12.50
CA ASP A 174 2.85 -10.26 12.53
C ASP A 174 3.83 -9.51 13.44
N PRO A 175 4.81 -10.21 14.07
CA PRO A 175 5.86 -9.55 14.84
C PRO A 175 6.56 -8.48 14.00
N ALA A 176 6.61 -7.26 14.51
CA ALA A 176 7.44 -6.24 13.90
C ALA A 176 8.91 -6.69 13.98
N PRO A 177 9.76 -6.36 12.98
CA PRO A 177 11.20 -6.63 13.09
C PRO A 177 11.73 -6.08 14.42
N GLN A 178 12.11 -6.98 15.32
CA GLN A 178 12.65 -6.57 16.61
C GLN A 178 14.08 -6.08 16.40
N TYR A 179 14.30 -4.85 16.84
CA TYR A 179 15.60 -4.26 17.05
C TYR A 179 16.36 -5.10 18.08
N ASP A 180 17.58 -5.54 17.75
CA ASP A 180 18.47 -6.13 18.73
C ASP A 180 18.90 -5.01 19.68
N PRO A 181 18.49 -5.05 20.96
CA PRO A 181 18.78 -4.00 21.93
C PRO A 181 20.29 -3.85 22.21
N ALA A 182 21.14 -4.77 21.74
CA ALA A 182 22.59 -4.62 21.80
C ALA A 182 23.17 -3.59 20.80
N PHE A 183 22.37 -3.11 19.84
CA PHE A 183 22.81 -2.14 18.84
C PHE A 183 22.03 -0.83 18.96
N ASP A 184 22.53 0.07 19.82
CA ASP A 184 22.08 1.46 20.05
C ASP A 184 21.88 2.32 18.79
N ILE A 185 22.31 1.86 17.61
CA ILE A 185 22.14 2.55 16.32
C ILE A 185 20.72 2.38 15.76
N GLN A 186 19.94 1.42 16.27
CA GLN A 186 18.53 1.20 15.91
C GLN A 186 17.56 2.23 16.54
N THR A 187 18.08 3.38 17.00
CA THR A 187 17.33 4.46 17.66
C THR A 187 16.49 5.34 16.73
N ALA A 188 16.36 4.96 15.48
CA ALA A 188 15.23 5.35 14.67
C ALA A 188 14.78 4.10 13.95
N VAL A 189 13.60 3.59 14.32
CA VAL A 189 12.65 3.21 13.27
C VAL A 189 12.73 4.37 12.29
N GLU A 190 13.30 4.19 11.10
CA GLU A 190 13.24 5.24 10.09
C GLU A 190 11.78 5.71 10.06
N ASP A 191 11.54 7.03 10.17
CA ASP A 191 10.26 7.63 10.57
C ASP A 191 9.04 7.03 9.82
N TYR A 192 9.29 6.51 8.62
CA TYR A 192 8.33 5.89 7.74
C TYR A 192 7.73 4.55 8.20
N LEU A 193 8.39 3.74 9.05
CA LEU A 193 7.79 2.49 9.57
C LEU A 193 6.92 2.73 10.82
N THR A 194 7.12 3.86 11.51
CA THR A 194 6.39 4.21 12.74
C THR A 194 4.85 4.11 12.61
N PRO A 195 4.22 4.52 11.49
CA PRO A 195 2.77 4.38 11.32
C PRO A 195 2.27 2.93 11.26
N TYR A 196 3.17 1.98 11.00
CA TYR A 196 2.86 0.57 10.76
C TYR A 196 3.34 -0.35 11.87
N VAL A 197 3.86 0.19 12.99
CA VAL A 197 4.32 -0.59 14.13
C VAL A 197 3.54 -0.20 15.37
N ASN A 198 2.87 -1.16 15.99
CA ASN A 198 2.29 -0.98 17.31
C ASN A 198 3.36 -1.27 18.36
N THR A 199 3.91 -0.22 18.96
CA THR A 199 4.97 -0.32 19.97
C THR A 199 4.51 -0.92 21.30
N THR A 200 3.19 -1.02 21.53
CA THR A 200 2.65 -1.67 22.74
C THR A 200 2.59 -3.19 22.58
N THR A 201 2.24 -3.67 21.38
CA THR A 201 2.12 -5.10 21.09
C THR A 201 3.35 -5.67 20.38
N GLU A 202 4.25 -4.81 19.91
CA GLU A 202 5.43 -5.14 19.09
C GLU A 202 5.06 -5.87 17.78
N THR A 203 3.92 -5.49 17.20
CA THR A 203 3.40 -6.09 15.97
C THR A 203 3.22 -5.05 14.86
N ILE A 204 3.24 -5.52 13.62
CA ILE A 204 2.86 -4.75 12.44
C ILE A 204 1.37 -4.40 12.51
N THR A 205 1.02 -3.18 12.10
CA THR A 205 -0.35 -2.68 11.96
C THR A 205 -0.57 -2.26 10.50
N LEU A 206 -1.47 -2.97 9.81
CA LEU A 206 -1.81 -2.73 8.40
C LEU A 206 -3.33 -2.71 8.20
N GLY A 207 -3.76 -2.11 7.09
CA GLY A 207 -5.13 -2.22 6.62
C GLY A 207 -5.52 -3.67 6.26
N PRO A 208 -6.84 -3.95 6.13
CA PRO A 208 -7.38 -5.31 6.02
C PRO A 208 -6.91 -6.08 4.78
N PHE A 209 -6.51 -5.38 3.70
CA PHE A 209 -6.02 -5.98 2.45
C PHE A 209 -4.61 -5.56 2.10
N GLN A 210 -3.81 -5.28 3.12
CA GLN A 210 -2.43 -4.81 2.96
C GLN A 210 -1.42 -5.86 3.38
N VAL A 211 -0.30 -5.86 2.66
CA VAL A 211 0.91 -6.62 2.96
C VAL A 211 2.09 -5.66 2.90
N ILE A 212 3.06 -5.81 3.80
CA ILE A 212 4.29 -5.04 3.79
C ILE A 212 5.48 -5.94 3.47
N TYR A 213 6.32 -5.50 2.53
CA TYR A 213 7.63 -6.07 2.27
C TYR A 213 8.70 -5.20 2.90
N LEU A 214 9.60 -5.81 3.65
CA LEU A 214 10.75 -5.13 4.25
C LEU A 214 12.04 -5.78 3.77
N PHE A 215 13.01 -4.93 3.43
CA PHE A 215 14.30 -5.34 2.87
C PHE A 215 15.43 -4.93 3.77
N ASP A 216 16.47 -5.76 3.76
CA ASP A 216 17.78 -5.48 4.30
C ASP A 216 18.84 -5.86 3.26
N PHE A 217 19.73 -4.92 2.94
CA PHE A 217 20.80 -5.05 1.98
C PHE A 217 22.15 -5.37 2.63
N ASN A 218 22.20 -5.48 3.97
CA ASN A 218 23.36 -5.94 4.72
C ASN A 218 23.39 -7.47 4.83
N THR A 219 24.53 -8.00 5.27
CA THR A 219 24.63 -9.43 5.59
C THR A 219 23.81 -9.71 6.85
N PHE A 220 22.98 -10.75 6.81
CA PHE A 220 22.23 -11.22 7.97
C PHE A 220 23.12 -11.50 9.19
N GLY A 221 22.63 -11.12 10.38
CA GLY A 221 23.32 -11.32 11.65
C GLY A 221 24.45 -10.31 11.91
N THR A 222 24.55 -9.25 11.09
CA THR A 222 25.42 -8.11 11.37
C THR A 222 24.66 -7.03 12.13
N LYS A 223 25.39 -6.15 12.83
CA LYS A 223 24.82 -5.02 13.58
C LYS A 223 24.11 -3.95 12.73
N TRP A 224 24.19 -4.07 11.41
CA TRP A 224 23.56 -3.18 10.44
C TRP A 224 22.29 -3.79 9.85
N TYR A 225 21.95 -5.00 10.28
CA TYR A 225 20.77 -5.70 9.81
C TYR A 225 19.56 -5.28 10.66
N ASP A 226 18.58 -4.60 10.06
CA ASP A 226 17.39 -4.04 10.70
C ASP A 226 16.10 -4.11 9.87
N LEU A 227 16.16 -4.57 8.60
CA LEU A 227 15.02 -4.64 7.68
C LEU A 227 14.40 -3.27 7.35
N GLN A 228 15.21 -2.21 7.25
CA GLN A 228 14.75 -0.84 6.95
C GLN A 228 15.40 -0.23 5.70
N ASP A 229 16.06 -1.03 4.89
CA ASP A 229 16.74 -0.50 3.73
C ASP A 229 15.75 -0.16 2.61
N THR A 230 14.62 -0.86 2.55
CA THR A 230 13.48 -0.55 1.68
C THR A 230 12.18 -1.11 2.28
N GLY A 231 11.13 -0.30 2.32
CA GLY A 231 9.79 -0.72 2.72
C GLY A 231 8.77 -0.50 1.60
N ILE A 232 8.01 -1.55 1.26
CA ILE A 232 6.98 -1.52 0.20
C ILE A 232 5.65 -1.98 0.80
N ILE A 233 4.58 -1.22 0.60
CA ILE A 233 3.22 -1.66 0.90
C ILE A 233 2.51 -2.04 -0.39
N VAL A 234 1.89 -3.20 -0.35
CA VAL A 234 0.99 -3.68 -1.40
C VAL A 234 -0.43 -3.69 -0.83
N THR A 235 -1.35 -3.02 -1.53
CA THR A 235 -2.77 -3.01 -1.20
C THR A 235 -3.54 -3.74 -2.28
N PHE A 236 -4.39 -4.68 -1.88
CA PHE A 236 -5.29 -5.39 -2.79
C PHE A 236 -6.71 -4.84 -2.66
N SER A 237 -7.46 -4.88 -3.75
CA SER A 237 -8.91 -4.63 -3.75
C SER A 237 -9.60 -5.56 -4.75
N VAL A 238 -10.85 -5.93 -4.50
CA VAL A 238 -11.58 -6.79 -5.45
C VAL A 238 -12.11 -5.99 -6.63
N ILE A 239 -12.21 -6.64 -7.79
CA ILE A 239 -12.93 -6.08 -8.92
C ILE A 239 -14.37 -6.56 -8.81
N THR A 240 -15.25 -5.68 -8.34
CA THR A 240 -16.69 -5.90 -8.40
C THR A 240 -17.11 -5.87 -9.87
N THR A 241 -17.69 -6.99 -10.33
CA THR A 241 -18.21 -7.16 -11.70
C THR A 241 -19.70 -6.86 -11.75
#